data_AF-A0A4Y3WB21-F1
#
_entry.id   AF-A0A4Y3WB21-F1
#
_cell.length_a   1.000
_cell.length_b   1.000
_cell.length_c   1.000
_cell.angle_alpha   90.00
_cell.angle_beta   90.00
_cell.angle_gamma   90.00
#
_symmetry.space_group_name_H-M   'P 1'
#
loop_
_entity.id
_entity.type
_entity.pdbx_description
1 polymer ?
#
loop_
_entity_poly.entity_id
_entity_poly.type
_entity_poly.pdbx_seq_one_letter_code
_entity_poly.pdbx_strand_id
1 'polypeptide(L)'
;MAGRPPSRQLAFTLPHAESFSRDDFLEGPANAAALSLIEGWPEWPNRIMLLAGPEGCGKSHLAAIWAERAGARSISAQGLTAATVPMALTTGALVVEDLNPKTFDELALFHLMNLAREETAFVLMTARVTPAAIEIGLRDLRSRLRAVPVVTLMPPDDHLLRALIVKFSADRQMNIDEAIVSFIATRTERSVAAARLAVEQLDAESLRLGRPVTRALAAELLRNID
;
A
#
# COMPACT_ATOMS: atom_id res chain seq x y z
N MET A 1 23.47 -52.09 11.79
CA MET A 1 22.19 -51.38 11.52
C MET A 1 22.42 -49.89 11.77
N ALA A 2 22.60 -49.10 10.71
CA ALA A 2 22.80 -47.65 10.84
C ALA A 2 21.44 -46.95 10.86
N GLY A 3 21.15 -46.21 11.93
CA GLY A 3 19.90 -45.49 12.13
C GLY A 3 19.77 -44.33 11.13
N ARG A 4 18.59 -44.24 10.50
CA ARG A 4 18.22 -43.16 9.56
C ARG A 4 18.21 -41.83 10.34
N PRO A 5 18.85 -40.75 9.84
CA PRO A 5 18.79 -39.45 10.50
C PRO A 5 17.33 -38.97 10.59
N PRO A 6 16.93 -38.26 11.66
CA PRO A 6 15.58 -37.76 11.82
C PRO A 6 15.23 -36.86 10.64
N SER A 7 14.08 -37.13 10.01
CA SER A 7 13.53 -36.32 8.93
C SER A 7 13.37 -34.89 9.42
N ARG A 8 14.21 -33.98 8.94
CA ARG A 8 14.07 -32.55 9.16
C ARG A 8 12.78 -32.12 8.48
N GLN A 9 11.73 -31.89 9.27
CA GLN A 9 10.49 -31.31 8.78
C GLN A 9 10.84 -29.99 8.09
N LEU A 10 10.52 -29.90 6.79
CA LEU A 10 10.51 -28.64 6.08
C LEU A 10 9.33 -27.86 6.63
N ALA A 11 9.59 -26.83 7.43
CA ALA A 11 8.59 -25.86 7.79
C ALA A 11 8.09 -25.24 6.48
N PHE A 12 6.89 -25.63 6.06
CA PHE A 12 6.19 -24.99 4.96
C PHE A 12 5.73 -23.63 5.48
N THR A 13 6.55 -22.60 5.29
CA THR A 13 6.10 -21.22 5.41
C THR A 13 5.18 -20.98 4.21
N LEU A 14 3.89 -21.21 4.39
CA LEU A 14 2.90 -20.69 3.44
C LEU A 14 2.99 -19.17 3.52
N PRO A 15 3.34 -18.46 2.43
CA PRO A 15 3.32 -17.01 2.45
C PRO A 15 1.89 -16.59 2.78
N HIS A 16 1.73 -15.82 3.86
CA HIS A 16 0.46 -15.17 4.16
C HIS A 16 0.23 -14.15 3.05
N ALA A 17 -0.55 -14.54 2.04
CA ALA A 17 -0.84 -13.65 0.92
C ALA A 17 -1.58 -12.43 1.46
N GLU A 18 -1.00 -11.25 1.25
CA GLU A 18 -1.52 -10.00 1.77
C GLU A 18 -2.93 -9.78 1.23
N SER A 19 -3.91 -9.70 2.12
CA SER A 19 -5.26 -9.31 1.73
C SER A 19 -5.33 -7.78 1.65
N PHE A 20 -5.56 -7.28 0.43
CA PHE A 20 -5.86 -5.88 0.17
C PHE A 20 -7.37 -5.60 0.13
N SER A 21 -8.15 -6.42 0.86
CA SER A 21 -9.60 -6.28 0.94
C SER A 21 -10.02 -5.03 1.73
N ARG A 22 -11.27 -4.61 1.56
CA ARG A 22 -11.87 -3.54 2.37
C ARG A 22 -11.97 -3.90 3.85
N ASP A 23 -12.21 -5.16 4.16
CA ASP A 23 -12.37 -5.65 5.55
C ASP A 23 -11.03 -5.61 6.31
N ASP A 24 -9.92 -5.67 5.58
CA ASP A 24 -8.56 -5.59 6.14
C ASP A 24 -8.04 -4.17 6.28
N PHE A 25 -8.79 -3.16 5.83
CA PHE A 25 -8.39 -1.76 5.91
C PHE A 25 -8.81 -1.14 7.23
N LEU A 26 -7.83 -0.68 8.02
CA LEU A 26 -8.09 0.08 9.24
C LEU A 26 -8.21 1.57 8.92
N GLU A 27 -9.39 2.11 9.21
CA GLU A 27 -9.64 3.55 9.14
C GLU A 27 -9.03 4.27 10.33
N GLY A 28 -8.48 5.45 10.08
CA GLY A 28 -8.09 6.41 11.10
C GLY A 28 -8.01 7.83 10.54
N PRO A 29 -7.78 8.83 11.39
CA PRO A 29 -7.72 10.24 10.98
C PRO A 29 -6.75 10.50 9.81
N ALA A 30 -5.66 9.73 9.73
CA ALA A 30 -4.64 9.84 8.68
C ALA A 30 -5.10 9.43 7.27
N ASN A 31 -6.16 8.62 7.16
CA ASN A 31 -6.63 8.05 5.89
C ASN A 31 -8.15 8.22 5.62
N ALA A 32 -8.92 8.75 6.58
CA ALA A 32 -10.37 8.89 6.50
C ALA A 32 -10.87 9.61 5.24
N ALA A 33 -10.21 10.71 4.85
CA ALA A 33 -10.57 11.44 3.63
C ALA A 33 -10.35 10.62 2.35
N ALA A 34 -9.29 9.82 2.31
CA ALA A 34 -8.98 8.98 1.16
C ALA A 34 -9.93 7.78 1.09
N LEU A 35 -10.26 7.18 2.23
CA LEU A 35 -11.28 6.13 2.32
C LEU A 35 -12.66 6.65 1.88
N SER A 36 -13.07 7.82 2.38
CA SER A 36 -14.32 8.47 1.98
C SER A 36 -14.39 8.72 0.48
N LEU A 37 -13.27 9.11 -0.14
CA LEU A 37 -13.20 9.22 -1.60
C LEU A 37 -13.47 7.86 -2.27
N ILE A 38 -12.75 6.80 -1.88
CA ILE A 38 -12.92 5.47 -2.48
C ILE A 38 -14.37 4.96 -2.31
N GLU A 39 -14.96 5.16 -1.14
CA GLU A 39 -16.33 4.74 -0.84
C GLU A 39 -17.39 5.57 -1.59
N GLY A 40 -17.11 6.84 -1.85
CA GLY A 40 -17.97 7.76 -2.59
C GLY A 40 -18.06 7.50 -4.10
N TRP A 41 -17.28 6.56 -4.66
CA TRP A 41 -17.43 6.15 -6.06
C TRP A 41 -18.85 5.57 -6.30
N PRO A 42 -19.55 5.91 -7.40
CA PRO A 42 -19.08 6.62 -8.60
C PRO A 42 -19.22 8.15 -8.59
N GLU A 43 -19.66 8.77 -7.49
CA GLU A 43 -19.95 10.22 -7.39
C GLU A 43 -18.70 11.09 -7.14
N TRP A 44 -17.56 10.69 -7.70
CA TRP A 44 -16.31 11.43 -7.56
C TRP A 44 -16.41 12.83 -8.17
N PRO A 45 -15.72 13.84 -7.59
CA PRO A 45 -15.74 15.20 -8.12
C PRO A 45 -15.07 15.30 -9.51
N ASN A 46 -14.21 14.34 -9.84
CA ASN A 46 -13.64 14.16 -11.17
C ASN A 46 -13.46 12.66 -11.41
N ARG A 47 -13.56 12.24 -12.67
CA ARG A 47 -13.32 10.83 -13.04
C ARG A 47 -11.85 10.44 -12.93
N ILE A 48 -10.94 11.41 -12.98
CA ILE A 48 -9.52 11.23 -12.72
C ILE A 48 -9.22 11.82 -11.34
N MET A 49 -8.81 10.97 -10.41
CA MET A 49 -8.46 11.33 -9.03
C MET A 49 -7.03 10.89 -8.71
N LEU A 50 -6.40 11.54 -7.72
CA LEU A 50 -5.07 11.15 -7.26
C LEU A 50 -5.00 11.02 -5.73
N LEU A 51 -4.42 9.92 -5.26
CA LEU A 51 -4.00 9.73 -3.87
C LEU A 51 -2.52 10.07 -3.71
N ALA A 52 -2.21 11.05 -2.86
CA ALA A 52 -0.83 11.45 -2.57
C ALA A 52 -0.47 11.10 -1.12
N GLY A 53 0.79 10.76 -0.85
CA GLY A 53 1.25 10.55 0.53
C GLY A 53 2.51 9.71 0.61
N PRO A 54 3.20 9.71 1.76
CA PRO A 54 4.48 9.02 1.91
C PRO A 54 4.38 7.51 1.70
N GLU A 55 5.52 6.84 1.61
CA GLU A 55 5.57 5.39 1.55
C GLU A 55 4.90 4.75 2.77
N GLY A 56 4.18 3.65 2.55
CA GLY A 56 3.53 2.93 3.63
C GLY A 56 2.36 3.67 4.31
N CYS A 57 1.72 4.66 3.69
CA CYS A 57 0.51 5.28 4.25
C CYS A 57 -0.82 4.60 3.83
N GLY A 58 -0.79 3.58 2.97
CA GLY A 58 -1.99 2.82 2.56
C GLY A 58 -2.58 3.14 1.18
N LYS A 59 -1.89 3.95 0.35
CA LYS A 59 -2.35 4.30 -1.02
C LYS A 59 -2.71 3.08 -1.87
N SER A 60 -1.82 2.10 -1.98
CA SER A 60 -2.03 0.93 -2.82
C SER A 60 -3.11 0.00 -2.28
N HIS A 61 -3.36 -0.01 -0.96
CA HIS A 61 -4.48 -0.74 -0.37
C HIS A 61 -5.81 -0.08 -0.75
N LEU A 62 -5.92 1.25 -0.62
CA LEU A 62 -7.11 1.98 -1.07
C LEU A 62 -7.35 1.83 -2.58
N ALA A 63 -6.27 1.85 -3.37
CA ALA A 63 -6.38 1.65 -4.80
C ALA A 63 -6.83 0.24 -5.17
N ALA A 64 -6.37 -0.79 -4.45
CA ALA A 64 -6.82 -2.17 -4.62
C ALA A 64 -8.31 -2.34 -4.24
N ILE A 65 -8.76 -1.75 -3.14
CA ILE A 65 -10.18 -1.74 -2.73
C ILE A 65 -11.05 -1.15 -3.85
N TRP A 66 -10.64 -0.01 -4.39
CA TRP A 66 -11.37 0.61 -5.49
C TRP A 66 -11.32 -0.25 -6.75
N ALA A 67 -10.15 -0.80 -7.09
CA ALA A 67 -10.00 -1.62 -8.28
C ALA A 67 -10.90 -2.86 -8.26
N GLU A 68 -10.99 -3.54 -7.11
CA GLU A 68 -11.91 -4.65 -6.91
C GLU A 68 -13.36 -4.21 -7.12
N ARG A 69 -13.79 -3.12 -6.47
CA ARG A 69 -15.16 -2.61 -6.55
C ARG A 69 -15.56 -2.14 -7.95
N ALA A 70 -14.63 -1.49 -8.66
CA ALA A 70 -14.87 -0.90 -9.98
C ALA A 70 -14.59 -1.87 -11.14
N GLY A 71 -14.02 -3.05 -10.88
CA GLY A 71 -13.48 -3.92 -11.93
C GLY A 71 -12.31 -3.25 -12.69
N ALA A 72 -11.57 -2.37 -12.01
CA ALA A 72 -10.47 -1.65 -12.61
C ALA A 72 -9.26 -2.56 -12.81
N ARG A 73 -8.55 -2.36 -13.93
CA ARG A 73 -7.19 -2.90 -14.05
C ARG A 73 -6.23 -2.06 -13.21
N SER A 74 -5.11 -2.63 -12.81
CA SER A 74 -4.02 -1.89 -12.15
C SER A 74 -2.73 -2.05 -12.93
N ILE A 75 -2.02 -0.93 -13.13
CA ILE A 75 -0.72 -0.88 -13.79
C ILE A 75 0.22 0.02 -12.99
N SER A 76 1.51 -0.29 -12.96
CA SER A 76 2.49 0.65 -12.44
C SER A 76 2.69 1.80 -13.45
N ALA A 77 2.95 3.00 -12.95
CA ALA A 77 3.27 4.15 -13.79
C ALA A 77 4.49 3.89 -14.67
N GLN A 78 5.45 3.09 -14.20
CA GLN A 78 6.63 2.69 -14.97
C GLN A 78 6.30 1.74 -16.12
N GLY A 79 5.27 0.92 -15.97
CA GLY A 79 4.77 0.03 -17.02
C GLY A 79 3.85 0.72 -18.03
N LEU A 80 3.44 1.97 -17.77
CA LEU A 80 2.52 2.71 -18.63
C LEU A 80 3.23 3.17 -19.91
N THR A 81 2.75 2.67 -21.04
CA THR A 81 3.20 3.09 -22.37
C THR A 81 2.01 3.46 -23.23
N ALA A 82 2.21 4.29 -24.27
CA ALA A 82 1.14 4.69 -25.18
C ALA A 82 0.42 3.50 -25.85
N ALA A 83 1.13 2.39 -26.08
CA ALA A 83 0.55 1.17 -26.65
C ALA A 83 -0.35 0.40 -25.67
N THR A 84 -0.05 0.47 -24.37
CA THR A 84 -0.82 -0.23 -23.33
C THR A 84 -2.10 0.49 -22.92
N VAL A 85 -2.19 1.81 -23.14
CA VAL A 85 -3.29 2.67 -22.68
C VAL A 85 -4.69 2.18 -23.10
N PRO A 86 -4.97 1.88 -24.39
CA PRO A 86 -6.31 1.45 -24.80
C PRO A 86 -6.74 0.13 -24.14
N MET A 87 -5.79 -0.81 -24.01
CA MET A 87 -6.05 -2.09 -23.35
C MET A 87 -6.20 -1.92 -21.82
N ALA A 88 -5.52 -0.94 -21.22
CA ALA A 88 -5.62 -0.66 -19.79
C ALA A 88 -7.00 -0.10 -19.43
N LEU A 89 -7.60 0.72 -20.30
CA LEU A 89 -8.91 1.35 -20.08
C LEU A 89 -10.12 0.52 -20.55
N THR A 90 -9.93 -0.69 -21.08
CA THR A 90 -11.04 -1.50 -21.65
C THR A 90 -12.20 -1.76 -20.68
N THR A 91 -11.97 -1.75 -19.36
CA THR A 91 -13.04 -1.93 -18.35
C THR A 91 -13.75 -0.63 -17.98
N GLY A 92 -13.33 0.51 -18.52
CA GLY A 92 -13.80 1.84 -18.13
C GLY A 92 -13.25 2.33 -16.79
N ALA A 93 -12.34 1.58 -16.16
CA ALA A 93 -11.69 1.94 -14.90
C ALA A 93 -10.23 1.49 -14.85
N LEU A 94 -9.31 2.36 -14.39
CA LEU A 94 -7.89 2.06 -14.29
C LEU A 94 -7.24 2.64 -13.03
N VAL A 95 -6.44 1.83 -12.33
CA VAL A 95 -5.47 2.28 -11.35
C VAL A 95 -4.11 2.46 -12.02
N VAL A 96 -3.46 3.60 -11.78
CA VAL A 96 -2.05 3.84 -12.09
C VAL A 96 -1.27 4.02 -10.79
N GLU A 97 -0.46 3.02 -10.43
CA GLU A 97 0.30 3.01 -9.19
C GLU A 97 1.65 3.75 -9.33
N ASP A 98 2.05 4.47 -8.28
CA ASP A 98 3.37 5.05 -8.09
C ASP A 98 3.84 5.99 -9.21
N LEU A 99 3.08 7.06 -9.46
CA LEU A 99 3.51 8.18 -10.29
C LEU A 99 4.79 8.81 -9.71
N ASN A 100 5.92 8.42 -10.29
CA ASN A 100 7.23 8.97 -9.99
C ASN A 100 7.84 9.58 -11.28
N PRO A 101 8.07 10.91 -11.29
CA PRO A 101 8.47 11.65 -12.51
C PRO A 101 9.74 11.13 -13.16
N LYS A 102 10.61 10.45 -12.41
CA LYS A 102 11.85 9.90 -12.94
C LYS A 102 11.65 8.61 -13.75
N THR A 103 10.47 8.02 -13.71
CA THR A 103 10.28 6.62 -14.09
C THR A 103 9.12 6.34 -15.04
N PHE A 104 8.18 7.27 -15.22
CA PHE A 104 7.04 7.07 -16.13
C PHE A 104 7.18 7.88 -17.43
N ASP A 105 6.53 7.39 -18.49
CA ASP A 105 6.43 8.08 -19.77
C ASP A 105 5.36 9.18 -19.72
N GLU A 106 5.80 10.44 -19.77
CA GLU A 106 4.91 11.60 -19.75
C GLU A 106 3.94 11.64 -20.93
N LEU A 107 4.35 11.20 -22.12
CA LEU A 107 3.47 11.16 -23.30
C LEU A 107 2.39 10.09 -23.12
N ALA A 108 2.75 8.94 -22.54
CA ALA A 108 1.80 7.89 -22.23
C ALA A 108 0.76 8.33 -21.19
N LEU A 109 1.18 8.99 -20.11
CA LEU A 109 0.26 9.54 -19.11
C LEU A 109 -0.65 10.62 -19.71
N PHE A 110 -0.09 11.49 -20.56
CA PHE A 110 -0.87 12.50 -21.26
C PHE A 110 -1.96 11.88 -22.14
N HIS A 111 -1.60 10.86 -22.92
CA HIS A 111 -2.55 10.11 -23.75
C HIS A 111 -3.61 9.43 -22.89
N LEU A 112 -3.22 8.77 -21.79
CA LEU A 112 -4.16 8.16 -20.85
C LEU A 112 -5.21 9.15 -20.34
N MET A 113 -4.77 10.34 -19.89
CA MET A 113 -5.68 11.35 -19.35
C MET A 113 -6.65 11.89 -20.41
N ASN A 114 -6.23 12.00 -21.68
CA ASN A 114 -7.12 12.40 -22.76
C ASN A 114 -8.13 11.29 -23.07
N LEU A 115 -7.66 10.06 -23.25
CA LEU A 115 -8.53 8.92 -23.57
C LEU A 115 -9.55 8.65 -22.47
N ALA A 116 -9.14 8.69 -21.20
CA ALA A 116 -10.05 8.51 -20.07
C ALA A 116 -11.16 9.58 -20.03
N ARG A 117 -10.87 10.82 -20.46
CA ARG A 117 -11.88 11.88 -20.57
C ARG A 117 -12.83 11.65 -21.74
N GLU A 118 -12.31 11.22 -22.88
CA GLU A 118 -13.10 10.92 -24.09
C GLU A 118 -14.04 9.72 -23.87
N GLU A 119 -13.55 8.66 -23.24
CA GLU A 119 -14.31 7.45 -22.95
C GLU A 119 -15.13 7.55 -21.65
N THR A 120 -15.08 8.68 -20.95
CA THR A 120 -15.70 8.87 -19.63
C THR A 120 -15.28 7.81 -18.59
N ALA A 121 -14.06 7.28 -18.72
CA ALA A 121 -13.50 6.28 -17.83
C ALA A 121 -13.04 6.88 -16.48
N PHE A 122 -13.03 6.05 -15.44
CA PHE A 122 -12.49 6.42 -14.13
C PHE A 122 -11.00 6.05 -14.03
N VAL A 123 -10.20 6.95 -13.49
CA VAL A 123 -8.77 6.71 -13.24
C VAL A 123 -8.42 7.13 -11.83
N LEU A 124 -7.79 6.22 -11.08
CA LEU A 124 -7.20 6.52 -9.79
C LEU A 124 -5.68 6.43 -9.91
N MET A 125 -4.99 7.52 -9.62
CA MET A 125 -3.52 7.55 -9.63
C MET A 125 -3.00 7.57 -8.20
N THR A 126 -1.88 6.91 -7.93
CA THR A 126 -1.18 7.02 -6.64
C THR A 126 0.17 7.69 -6.84
N ALA A 127 0.60 8.52 -5.88
CA ALA A 127 1.89 9.19 -5.93
C ALA A 127 2.45 9.41 -4.52
N ARG A 128 3.77 9.54 -4.40
CA ARG A 128 4.41 9.90 -3.13
C ARG A 128 4.24 11.38 -2.77
N VAL A 129 4.07 12.23 -3.78
CA VAL A 129 3.96 13.69 -3.66
C VAL A 129 2.74 14.20 -4.42
N THR A 130 2.31 15.43 -4.13
CA THR A 130 1.20 16.07 -4.86
C THR A 130 1.61 16.40 -6.30
N PRO A 131 0.66 16.51 -7.25
CA PRO A 131 0.89 16.94 -8.63
C PRO A 131 1.71 18.22 -8.79
N ALA A 132 1.57 19.16 -7.86
CA ALA A 132 2.32 20.42 -7.89
C ALA A 132 3.83 20.20 -7.71
N ALA A 133 4.22 19.17 -6.96
CA ALA A 133 5.59 18.80 -6.65
C ALA A 133 6.18 17.76 -7.63
N ILE A 134 5.38 17.21 -8.56
CA ILE A 134 5.87 16.32 -9.60
C ILE A 134 6.55 17.17 -10.69
N GLU A 135 7.83 16.89 -10.94
CA GLU A 135 8.59 17.51 -12.02
C GLU A 135 8.16 16.91 -13.37
N ILE A 136 7.35 17.64 -14.13
CA ILE A 136 6.86 17.23 -15.46
C ILE A 136 7.47 18.13 -16.53
N GLY A 137 8.17 17.58 -17.52
CA GLY A 137 8.72 18.32 -18.65
C GLY A 137 7.65 18.87 -19.61
N LEU A 138 6.69 18.03 -19.98
CA LEU A 138 5.61 18.34 -20.92
C LEU A 138 4.60 19.32 -20.31
N ARG A 139 4.59 20.56 -20.83
CA ARG A 139 3.77 21.67 -20.30
C ARG A 139 2.28 21.33 -20.22
N ASP A 140 1.77 20.66 -21.24
CA ASP A 140 0.36 20.28 -21.36
C ASP A 140 -0.07 19.24 -20.33
N LEU A 141 0.78 18.23 -20.08
CA LEU A 141 0.56 17.26 -19.01
C LEU A 141 0.66 17.96 -17.65
N ARG A 142 1.68 18.79 -17.44
CA ARG A 142 1.88 19.52 -16.18
C ARG A 142 0.64 20.30 -15.77
N SER A 143 0.04 21.04 -16.70
CA SER A 143 -1.17 21.82 -16.41
C SER A 143 -2.37 20.92 -16.09
N ARG A 144 -2.55 19.82 -16.82
CA ARG A 144 -3.67 18.90 -16.61
C ARG A 144 -3.52 18.13 -15.31
N LEU A 145 -2.34 17.61 -15.02
CA LEU A 145 -2.05 16.88 -13.79
C LEU A 145 -2.22 17.76 -12.55
N ARG A 146 -1.84 19.04 -12.62
CA ARG A 146 -2.09 20.01 -11.54
C ARG A 146 -3.57 20.33 -11.31
N ALA A 147 -4.43 20.12 -12.30
CA ALA A 147 -5.87 20.32 -12.17
C ALA A 147 -6.61 19.07 -11.66
N VAL A 148 -5.93 17.91 -11.57
CA VAL A 148 -6.50 16.70 -10.99
C VAL A 148 -6.75 16.91 -9.50
N PRO A 149 -7.96 16.65 -8.99
CA PRO A 149 -8.23 16.71 -7.56
C PRO A 149 -7.41 15.64 -6.81
N VAL A 150 -6.87 16.04 -5.66
CA VAL A 150 -5.94 15.22 -4.88
C VAL A 150 -6.49 15.02 -3.47
N VAL A 151 -6.42 13.79 -2.98
CA VAL A 151 -6.60 13.50 -1.56
C VAL A 151 -5.28 13.01 -0.99
N THR A 152 -4.82 13.66 0.08
CA THR A 152 -3.55 13.34 0.72
C THR A 152 -3.76 12.39 1.90
N LEU A 153 -2.98 11.32 1.93
CA LEU A 153 -2.85 10.41 3.06
C LEU A 153 -1.66 10.83 3.90
N MET A 154 -1.83 10.75 5.21
CA MET A 154 -0.77 10.99 6.17
C MET A 154 -0.18 9.67 6.69
N PRO A 155 1.04 9.69 7.26
CA PRO A 155 1.51 8.59 8.09
C PRO A 155 0.48 8.20 9.17
N PRO A 156 0.36 6.91 9.54
CA PRO A 156 -0.50 6.49 10.64
C PRO A 156 -0.12 7.22 11.94
N ASP A 157 -1.15 7.64 12.69
CA ASP A 157 -0.95 8.10 14.06
C ASP A 157 -0.65 6.93 15.00
N ASP A 158 -0.35 7.22 16.27
CA ASP A 158 0.02 6.19 17.25
C ASP A 158 -1.09 5.16 17.46
N HIS A 159 -2.35 5.59 17.43
CA HIS A 159 -3.49 4.71 17.62
C HIS A 159 -3.64 3.74 16.46
N LEU A 160 -3.62 4.26 15.22
CA LEU A 160 -3.69 3.45 14.01
C LEU A 160 -2.47 2.52 13.89
N LEU A 161 -1.26 3.00 14.23
CA LEU A 161 -0.05 2.19 14.19
C LEU A 161 -0.14 0.99 15.14
N ARG A 162 -0.61 1.20 16.38
CA ARG A 162 -0.82 0.11 17.34
C ARG A 162 -1.88 -0.88 16.85
N ALA A 163 -2.99 -0.38 16.31
CA ALA A 163 -4.05 -1.22 15.77
C ALA A 163 -3.54 -2.08 14.60
N LEU A 164 -2.69 -1.52 13.72
CA LEU A 164 -2.03 -2.26 12.65
C LEU A 164 -1.10 -3.34 13.19
N ILE A 165 -0.28 -3.05 14.21
CA ILE A 165 0.62 -4.04 14.84
C ILE A 165 -0.19 -5.21 15.42
N VAL A 166 -1.28 -4.91 16.13
CA VAL A 166 -2.20 -5.93 16.66
C VAL A 166 -2.80 -6.76 15.54
N LYS A 167 -3.32 -6.11 14.48
CA LYS A 167 -3.90 -6.80 13.31
C LYS A 167 -2.88 -7.72 12.65
N PHE A 168 -1.70 -7.22 12.29
CA PHE A 168 -0.68 -8.01 11.60
C PHE A 168 -0.18 -9.19 12.42
N SER A 169 -0.19 -9.05 13.75
CA SER A 169 0.16 -10.12 14.68
C SER A 169 -0.94 -11.16 14.76
N ALA A 170 -2.20 -10.74 14.83
CA ALA A 170 -3.37 -11.62 14.81
C ALA A 170 -3.50 -12.39 13.49
N ASP A 171 -3.26 -11.74 12.34
CA ASP A 171 -3.22 -12.37 11.02
C ASP A 171 -2.18 -13.53 10.99
N ARG A 172 -1.07 -13.38 11.72
CA ARG A 172 -0.02 -14.41 11.90
C ARG A 172 -0.25 -15.35 13.09
N GLN A 173 -1.43 -15.31 13.71
CA GLN A 173 -1.77 -16.11 14.90
C GLN A 173 -0.81 -15.88 16.09
N MET A 174 -0.15 -14.73 16.15
CA MET A 174 0.71 -14.34 17.26
C MET A 174 -0.09 -13.63 18.34
N ASN A 175 -0.01 -14.15 19.57
CA ASN A 175 -0.54 -13.48 20.74
C ASN A 175 0.52 -12.53 21.31
N ILE A 176 0.32 -11.23 21.13
CA ILE A 176 1.16 -10.18 21.73
C ILE A 176 0.34 -9.39 22.76
N ASP A 177 0.97 -9.05 23.88
CA ASP A 177 0.36 -8.19 24.88
C ASP A 177 0.56 -6.70 24.55
N GLU A 178 -0.17 -5.82 25.24
CA GLU A 178 -0.09 -4.36 25.05
C GLU A 178 1.33 -3.82 25.29
N ALA A 179 2.13 -4.47 26.16
CA ALA A 179 3.49 -4.04 26.43
C ALA A 179 4.40 -4.27 25.21
N ILE A 180 4.21 -5.37 24.48
CA ILE A 180 4.91 -5.66 23.22
C ILE A 180 4.43 -4.72 22.12
N VAL A 181 3.11 -4.50 21.98
CA VAL A 181 2.53 -3.56 21.00
C VAL A 181 3.13 -2.17 21.18
N SER A 182 3.07 -1.64 22.41
CA SER A 182 3.66 -0.34 22.77
C SER A 182 5.17 -0.31 22.52
N PHE A 183 5.87 -1.41 22.78
CA PHE A 183 7.31 -1.50 22.54
C PHE A 183 7.68 -1.40 21.06
N ILE A 184 6.93 -2.07 20.18
CA ILE A 184 7.12 -2.01 18.72
C ILE A 184 6.75 -0.61 18.21
N ALA A 185 5.58 -0.10 18.57
CA ALA A 185 5.09 1.20 18.10
C ALA A 185 6.05 2.37 18.40
N THR A 186 6.78 2.31 19.53
CA THR A 186 7.74 3.34 19.94
C THR A 186 9.09 3.26 19.22
N ARG A 187 9.40 2.16 18.51
CA ARG A 187 10.69 1.91 17.85
C ARG A 187 10.59 1.72 16.35
N THR A 188 9.39 1.63 15.82
CA THR A 188 9.14 1.49 14.40
C THR A 188 8.81 2.86 13.80
N GLU A 189 9.25 3.09 12.57
CA GLU A 189 8.82 4.26 11.81
C GLU A 189 7.29 4.30 11.71
N ARG A 190 6.71 5.50 11.65
CA ARG A 190 5.26 5.68 11.49
C ARG A 190 4.85 5.37 10.05
N SER A 191 4.91 4.11 9.66
CA SER A 191 4.43 3.62 8.38
C SER A 191 3.84 2.21 8.52
N VAL A 192 2.84 1.91 7.70
CA VAL A 192 2.21 0.58 7.63
C VAL A 192 3.24 -0.48 7.22
N ALA A 193 4.16 -0.11 6.30
CA ALA A 193 5.22 -1.00 5.83
C ALA A 193 6.20 -1.37 6.95
N ALA A 194 6.63 -0.40 7.76
CA ALA A 194 7.54 -0.65 8.86
C ALA A 194 6.87 -1.47 9.98
N ALA A 195 5.59 -1.17 10.31
CA ALA A 195 4.83 -1.97 11.27
C ALA A 195 4.70 -3.43 10.83
N ARG A 196 4.42 -3.66 9.54
CA ARG A 196 4.34 -5.00 8.96
C ARG A 196 5.68 -5.73 9.04
N LEU A 197 6.76 -5.08 8.59
CA LEU A 197 8.10 -5.65 8.60
C LEU A 197 8.54 -6.02 10.03
N ALA A 198 8.27 -5.16 11.02
CA ALA A 198 8.60 -5.44 12.41
C ALA A 198 7.88 -6.69 12.94
N VAL A 199 6.60 -6.85 12.60
CA VAL A 199 5.79 -8.02 12.99
C VAL A 199 6.29 -9.28 12.25
N GLU A 200 6.63 -9.19 10.97
CA GLU A 200 7.19 -10.30 10.18
C GLU A 200 8.52 -10.80 10.73
N GLN A 201 9.42 -9.88 11.08
CA GLN A 201 10.71 -10.23 11.67
C GLN A 201 10.54 -10.90 13.03
N LEU A 202 9.60 -10.42 13.84
CA LEU A 202 9.30 -10.98 15.14
C LEU A 202 8.75 -12.40 15.04
N ASP A 203 7.83 -12.64 14.10
CA ASP A 203 7.27 -13.97 13.82
C ASP A 203 8.37 -14.94 13.34
N ALA A 204 9.13 -14.53 12.33
CA ALA A 204 10.19 -15.35 11.75
C ALA A 204 11.24 -15.77 12.78
N GLU A 205 11.62 -14.86 13.67
CA GLU A 205 12.60 -15.13 14.72
C GLU A 205 12.02 -16.04 15.83
N SER A 206 10.77 -15.80 16.24
CA SER A 206 10.04 -16.64 17.19
C SER A 206 10.00 -18.10 16.71
N LEU A 207 9.66 -18.30 15.43
CA LEU A 207 9.67 -19.61 14.78
C LEU A 207 11.08 -20.20 14.69
N ARG A 208 12.09 -19.40 14.35
CA ARG A 208 13.50 -19.84 14.25
C ARG A 208 14.04 -20.34 15.58
N LEU A 209 13.71 -19.67 16.68
CA LEU A 209 14.14 -20.02 18.04
C LEU A 209 13.24 -21.06 18.71
N GLY A 210 12.05 -21.32 18.16
CA GLY A 210 11.04 -22.19 18.77
C GLY A 210 10.57 -21.67 20.13
N ARG A 211 10.51 -20.36 20.30
CA ARG A 211 10.13 -19.68 21.56
C ARG A 211 8.99 -18.70 21.31
N PRO A 212 8.09 -18.50 22.27
CA PRO A 212 7.00 -17.54 22.10
C PRO A 212 7.52 -16.12 21.95
N VAL A 213 6.72 -15.28 21.28
CA VAL A 213 6.98 -13.85 21.17
C VAL A 213 6.91 -13.21 22.56
N THR A 214 7.99 -12.56 22.96
CA THR A 214 8.11 -11.86 24.24
C THR A 214 8.69 -10.46 24.04
N ARG A 215 8.52 -9.58 25.03
CA ARG A 215 9.15 -8.26 25.02
C ARG A 215 10.68 -8.34 24.94
N ALA A 216 11.29 -9.38 25.54
CA ALA A 216 12.74 -9.59 25.44
C ALA A 216 13.17 -9.88 24.00
N LEU A 217 12.45 -10.78 23.32
CA LEU A 217 12.70 -11.09 21.91
C LEU A 217 12.53 -9.86 21.00
N ALA A 218 11.44 -9.11 21.19
CA ALA A 218 11.23 -7.87 20.46
C ALA A 218 12.36 -6.85 20.70
N ALA A 219 12.87 -6.77 21.93
CA ALA A 219 13.98 -5.88 22.28
C ALA A 219 15.34 -6.33 21.73
N GLU A 220 15.55 -7.62 21.52
CA GLU A 220 16.76 -8.16 20.87
C GLU A 220 16.75 -7.86 19.37
N LEU A 221 15.60 -8.03 18.70
CA LEU A 221 15.45 -7.78 17.27
C LEU A 221 15.50 -6.28 16.93
N LEU A 222 14.69 -5.46 17.61
CA LEU A 222 14.57 -4.03 17.28
C LEU A 222 15.81 -3.21 17.71
N ARG A 223 16.78 -3.80 18.43
CA ARG A 223 18.09 -3.17 18.68
C ARG A 223 19.05 -3.27 17.50
N ASN A 224 18.83 -4.21 16.58
CA ASN A 224 19.70 -4.46 15.44
C ASN A 224 19.21 -3.75 14.16
N ILE A 225 18.23 -2.84 14.28
CA ILE A 225 17.63 -2.09 13.15
C ILE A 225 18.23 -0.67 13.01
N ASP A 226 19.20 -0.31 13.86
CA ASP A 226 19.96 0.94 13.74
C ASP A 226 21.08 0.87 12.69
#